data_AF-A0A6J4JZR5-F1
#
_entry.id   AF-A0A6J4JZR5-F1
#
_cell.length_a   1.000
_cell.length_b   1.000
_cell.length_c   1.000
_cell.angle_alpha   90.00
_cell.angle_beta   90.00
_cell.angle_gamma   90.00
#
_symmetry.space_group_name_H-M   'P 1'
#
loop_
_entity.id
_entity.type
_entity.pdbx_description
1 polymer ?
#
loop_
_entity_poly.entity_id
_entity_poly.type
_entity_poly.pdbx_seq_one_letter_code
_entity_poly.pdbx_strand_id
1 'polypeptide(L)' 'MQVKDARQLGEQDYRMLALWAADCAEHVLPLFEEAYAEDERPRRALEAGRAWALGEIAISEARAAA' A
#
# COMPACT_ATOMS: atom_id res chain seq x y z
N MET A 1 -23.20 -0.25 20.01
CA MET A 1 -22.47 -0.07 18.75
C MET A 1 -21.54 1.11 18.93
N GLN A 2 -20.24 0.88 19.18
CA GLN A 2 -19.26 1.97 19.34
C GLN A 2 -19.03 2.61 17.98
N VAL A 3 -19.45 3.87 17.82
CA VAL A 3 -19.13 4.66 16.63
C VAL A 3 -17.69 5.14 16.83
N LYS A 4 -16.73 4.56 16.09
CA LYS A 4 -15.34 5.06 16.09
C LYS A 4 -15.38 6.50 15.56
N ASP A 5 -14.80 7.44 16.30
CA ASP A 5 -14.58 8.80 15.82
C ASP A 5 -13.84 8.75 14.47
N ALA A 6 -14.32 9.49 13.47
CA ALA A 6 -13.72 9.53 12.13
C ALA A 6 -12.25 10.00 12.10
N ARG A 7 -11.72 10.47 13.25
CA ARG A 7 -10.34 10.95 13.41
C ARG A 7 -9.35 9.88 13.86
N GLN A 8 -9.80 8.67 14.21
CA GLN A 8 -8.92 7.63 14.75
C GLN A 8 -9.14 6.31 14.03
N LEU A 9 -8.44 6.15 12.90
CA LEU A 9 -8.35 4.88 12.20
C LEU A 9 -7.58 3.88 13.06
N GLY A 10 -8.14 2.68 13.22
CA GLY A 10 -7.41 1.55 13.80
C GLY A 10 -6.50 0.90 12.76
N GLU A 11 -5.60 0.03 13.21
CA GLU A 11 -4.67 -0.69 12.32
C GLU A 11 -5.41 -1.45 11.20
N GLN A 12 -6.54 -2.09 11.51
CA GLN A 12 -7.37 -2.78 10.52
C GLN A 12 -7.94 -1.83 9.46
N ASP A 13 -8.30 -0.60 9.87
CA ASP A 13 -8.79 0.42 8.94
C ASP A 13 -7.65 0.87 8.01
N TYR A 14 -6.43 1.01 8.55
CA TYR A 14 -5.24 1.31 7.74
C TYR A 14 -4.84 0.18 6.79
N ARG A 15 -4.95 -1.08 7.20
CA ARG A 15 -4.69 -2.25 6.33
C ARG A 15 -5.68 -2.28 5.16
N MET A 16 -6.96 -2.06 5.44
CA MET A 16 -8.00 -1.96 4.41
C MET A 16 -7.72 -0.80 3.43
N LEU A 17 -7.33 0.37 3.96
CA LEU A 17 -6.95 1.52 3.12
C LEU A 17 -5.71 1.23 2.26
N ALA A 18 -4.71 0.53 2.79
CA ALA A 18 -3.52 0.15 2.03
C ALA A 18 -3.84 -0.84 0.91
N LEU A 19 -4.72 -1.81 1.13
CA LEU A 19 -5.17 -2.72 0.07
C LEU A 19 -5.95 -1.97 -1.02
N TRP A 20 -6.86 -1.09 -0.62
CA TRP A 20 -7.60 -0.25 -1.57
C TRP A 20 -6.67 0.64 -2.39
N ALA A 21 -5.69 1.28 -1.75
CA ALA A 21 -4.71 2.10 -2.42
C ALA A 21 -3.81 1.28 -3.36
N ALA A 22 -3.41 0.07 -2.96
CA ALA A 22 -2.64 -0.85 -3.79
C ALA A 22 -3.44 -1.29 -5.02
N ASP A 23 -4.72 -1.62 -4.86
CA ASP A 23 -5.61 -1.93 -5.98
C ASP A 23 -5.69 -0.73 -6.93
N CYS A 24 -5.89 0.50 -6.45
CA CYS A 24 -5.88 1.68 -7.31
C CYS A 24 -4.54 1.89 -8.02
N ALA A 25 -3.41 1.72 -7.32
CA ALA A 25 -2.07 1.90 -7.89
C ALA A 25 -1.76 0.87 -8.98
N GLU A 26 -2.21 -0.38 -8.82
CA GLU A 26 -1.99 -1.45 -9.80
C GLU A 26 -2.58 -1.14 -11.16
N HIS A 27 -3.69 -0.41 -11.22
CA HIS A 27 -4.33 -0.03 -12.49
C HIS A 27 -3.51 0.96 -13.31
N VAL A 28 -2.71 1.81 -12.65
CA VAL A 28 -1.93 2.86 -13.31
C VAL A 28 -0.44 2.55 -13.39
N LEU A 29 0.04 1.56 -12.62
CA LEU A 29 1.42 1.11 -12.60
C LEU A 29 1.96 0.75 -14.00
N PRO A 30 1.22 0.03 -14.88
CA PRO A 30 1.71 -0.27 -16.23
C PRO A 30 2.02 0.97 -17.07
N LEU A 31 1.27 2.07 -16.88
CA LEU A 31 1.50 3.33 -17.60
C LEU A 31 2.81 4.00 -17.15
N PHE A 32 3.15 3.88 -15.87
CA PHE A 32 4.42 4.35 -15.35
C PHE A 32 5.58 3.50 -15.86
N GLU A 33 5.43 2.17 -15.82
CA GLU A 33 6.45 1.21 -16.24
C GLU A 33 6.74 1.27 -17.74
N GLU A 34 5.76 1.67 -18.56
CA GLU A 34 5.97 1.94 -19.98
C GLU A 34 6.95 3.12 -20.21
N ALA A 35 6.84 4.18 -19.42
CA ALA A 35 7.71 5.35 -19.51
C ALA A 35 9.06 5.16 -18.80
N TYR A 36 9.09 4.36 -17.73
CA TYR A 36 10.24 4.19 -16.82
C TYR A 36 10.46 2.72 -16.47
N ALA A 37 10.72 1.88 -17.47
CA ALA A 37 10.86 0.43 -17.29
C ALA A 37 11.96 -0.01 -16.31
N GLU A 38 13.01 0.80 -16.12
CA GLU A 38 14.12 0.51 -15.20
C GLU A 38 13.85 0.96 -13.75
N ASP A 39 12.79 1.75 -13.50
CA ASP A 39 12.44 2.21 -12.17
C ASP A 39 11.47 1.24 -11.50
N GLU A 40 12.02 0.27 -10.78
CA GLU A 40 11.24 -0.74 -10.05
C GLU A 40 10.64 -0.23 -8.72
N ARG A 41 10.96 1.01 -8.28
CA ARG A 41 10.53 1.50 -6.97
C ARG A 41 9.01 1.48 -6.80
N PRO A 42 8.18 1.89 -7.77
CA PRO A 42 6.72 1.88 -7.60
C PRO A 42 6.14 0.47 -7.46
N ARG A 43 6.67 -0.51 -8.21
CA ARG A 43 6.27 -1.91 -8.10
C ARG A 43 6.61 -2.47 -6.72
N ARG A 44 7.84 -2.25 -6.25
CA ARG A 44 8.30 -2.68 -4.92
C ARG A 44 7.48 -2.03 -3.79
N ALA A 45 7.15 -0.75 -3.91
CA ALA A 45 6.32 -0.06 -2.95
C ALA A 45 4.89 -0.64 -2.88
N LEU A 46 4.31 -1.00 -4.03
CA LEU A 46 3.00 -1.63 -4.11
C LEU A 46 3.01 -3.02 -3.46
N GLU A 47 3.99 -3.86 -3.80
CA GLU A 47 4.18 -5.19 -3.23
C GLU A 47 4.35 -5.12 -1.71
N ALA A 48 5.21 -4.23 -1.22
CA ALA A 48 5.45 -4.06 0.20
C ALA A 48 4.21 -3.51 0.95
N GLY A 49 3.43 -2.63 0.31
CA GLY A 49 2.16 -2.15 0.83
C GLY A 49 1.14 -3.29 1.03
N ARG A 50 1.04 -4.21 0.06
CA ARG A 50 0.19 -5.42 0.16
C ARG A 50 0.69 -6.36 1.26
N ALA A 51 1.99 -6.67 1.27
CA ALA A 51 2.60 -7.54 2.27
C ALA A 51 2.38 -7.03 3.70
N TRP A 52 2.54 -5.73 3.94
CA TRP A 52 2.23 -5.13 5.24
C TRP A 52 0.76 -5.27 5.62
N ALA A 53 -0.16 -5.00 4.68
CA ALA A 53 -1.59 -5.10 4.95
C ALA A 53 -2.02 -6.53 5.34
N LEU A 54 -1.38 -7.54 4.71
CA LEU A 54 -1.55 -8.96 5.02
C LEU A 54 -0.83 -9.39 6.31
N GLY A 55 0.01 -8.53 6.89
CA GLY A 55 0.77 -8.81 8.11
C GLY A 55 2.03 -9.65 7.89
N GLU A 56 2.55 -9.69 6.67
CA GLU A 56 3.73 -10.46 6.28
C GLU A 56 5.05 -9.74 6.63
N ILE A 57 5.04 -8.40 6.61
CA ILE A 57 6.19 -7.56 6.95
C ILE A 57 5.83 -6.44 7.93
N ALA A 58 6.81 -5.89 8.63
CA ALA A 58 6.61 -4.74 9.49
C ALA A 58 6.36 -3.45 8.68
N ILE A 59 5.63 -2.49 9.25
CA ILE A 59 5.39 -1.18 8.59
C ILE A 59 6.69 -0.44 8.26
N SER A 60 7.76 -0.66 9.04
CA SER A 60 9.08 -0.09 8.77
C SER A 60 9.70 -0.63 7.49
N GLU A 61 9.50 -1.92 7.19
CA GLU A 61 9.99 -2.56 5.96
C GLU A 61 9.20 -2.04 4.76
N ALA A 62 7.87 -1.92 4.89
CA ALA A 62 7.04 -1.33 3.85
C ALA A 62 7.41 0.12 3.51
N ARG A 63 7.74 0.93 4.52
CA ARG A 63 8.18 2.32 4.32
C ARG A 63 9.56 2.44 3.65
N ALA A 64 10.44 1.47 3.84
CA ALA A 64 11.75 1.47 3.20
C ALA A 64 11.68 1.12 1.70
N ALA A 65 10.58 0.52 1.25
CA ALA A 65 10.35 0.16 -0.14
C ALA A 65 9.77 1.30 -1.00
N ALA A 66 9.33 2.40 -0.37
CA ALA A 66 8.74 3.58 -1.01
C ALA A 66 9.74 4.75 -1.05
#